data_AF-A0A3C0EII3-F1
#
_entry.id   AF-A0A3C0EII3-F1
#
_cell.length_a   1.000
_cell.length_b   1.000
_cell.length_c   1.000
_cell.angle_alpha   90.00
_cell.angle_beta   90.00
_cell.angle_gamma   90.00
#
_symmetry.space_group_name_H-M   'P 1'
#
loop_
_entity.id
_entity.type
_entity.pdbx_description
1 polymer ?
#
loop_
_entity_poly.entity_id
_entity_poly.type
_entity_poly.pdbx_seq_one_letter_code
_entity_poly.pdbx_strand_id
1 'polypeptide(L)'
;PLFACQYHMADGHWQIVNWETKNKNNLWGAYKTFEIDDIPPVVVKTAVRAANLIGDGLYGVDIKEVDGKAYVIEVNDNPNIDLGIEDQLLKNELYRRLIQSLMTRIKVARDISRLRL
;
A
#
# COMPACT_ATOMS: atom_id res chain seq x y z
N PRO A 1 -3.59 8.92 2.35
CA PRO A 1 -2.74 7.76 1.92
C PRO A 1 -1.34 7.89 2.55
N LEU A 2 -0.63 6.78 2.77
CA LEU A 2 0.73 6.80 3.35
C LEU A 2 1.82 6.80 2.27
N PHE A 3 1.66 5.97 1.24
CA PHE A 3 2.62 5.82 0.14
C PHE A 3 1.90 5.38 -1.14
N ALA A 4 2.58 5.50 -2.28
CA ALA A 4 2.15 4.97 -3.56
C ALA A 4 3.37 4.46 -4.35
N CYS A 5 3.27 3.22 -4.82
CA CYS A 5 4.33 2.55 -5.56
C CYS A 5 3.79 1.98 -6.87
N GLN A 6 4.60 2.01 -7.90
CA GLN A 6 4.36 1.31 -9.16
C GLN A 6 5.35 0.17 -9.27
N TYR A 7 4.84 -1.06 -9.38
CA TYR A 7 5.64 -2.23 -9.64
C TYR A 7 5.56 -2.59 -11.13
N HIS A 8 6.71 -2.88 -11.71
CA HIS A 8 6.83 -3.44 -13.05
C HIS A 8 6.88 -4.97 -12.95
N MET A 9 6.50 -5.63 -14.04
CA MET A 9 6.68 -7.08 -14.14
C MET A 9 8.17 -7.42 -14.23
N ALA A 10 8.53 -8.60 -13.72
CA ALA A 10 9.87 -9.13 -13.91
C ALA A 10 10.11 -9.45 -15.40
N ASP A 11 11.38 -9.43 -15.82
CA ASP A 11 11.75 -9.63 -17.23
C ASP A 11 11.22 -10.97 -17.78
N GLY A 12 10.49 -10.91 -18.88
CA GLY A 12 9.84 -12.07 -19.51
C GLY A 12 8.77 -12.76 -18.67
N HIS A 13 8.25 -12.12 -17.61
CA HIS A 13 7.28 -12.72 -16.68
C HIS A 13 6.04 -11.85 -16.50
N TRP A 14 4.91 -12.43 -16.09
CA TRP A 14 3.66 -11.69 -15.87
C TRP A 14 3.49 -11.21 -14.43
N GLN A 15 4.27 -11.75 -13.49
CA GLN A 15 4.28 -11.31 -12.10
C GLN A 15 5.44 -10.35 -11.84
N ILE A 16 5.35 -9.61 -10.74
CA ILE A 16 6.44 -8.74 -10.27
C ILE A 16 7.63 -9.54 -9.70
N VAL A 17 7.44 -10.85 -9.44
CA VAL A 17 8.50 -11.77 -8.99
C VAL A 17 8.50 -13.02 -9.88
N ASN A 18 9.66 -13.35 -10.45
CA ASN A 18 9.87 -14.56 -11.22
C ASN A 18 10.66 -15.58 -10.39
N TRP A 19 9.98 -16.41 -9.61
CA TRP A 19 10.62 -17.42 -8.76
C TRP A 19 11.34 -18.54 -9.55
N GLU A 20 11.05 -18.68 -10.85
CA GLU A 20 11.60 -19.72 -11.71
C GLU A 20 12.93 -19.29 -12.36
N THR A 21 13.26 -18.00 -12.34
CA THR A 21 14.49 -17.51 -12.96
C THR A 21 15.74 -17.97 -12.23
N LYS A 22 16.71 -18.47 -12.99
CA LYS A 22 18.06 -18.77 -12.48
C LYS A 22 18.91 -17.52 -12.33
N ASN A 23 18.54 -16.43 -13.01
CA ASN A 23 19.25 -15.17 -12.94
C ASN A 23 18.63 -14.30 -11.84
N LYS A 24 19.31 -14.20 -10.69
CA LYS A 24 18.83 -13.40 -9.55
C LYS A 24 18.56 -11.93 -9.89
N ASN A 25 19.21 -11.38 -10.91
CA ASN A 25 18.98 -10.00 -11.34
C ASN A 25 17.60 -9.82 -12.01
N ASN A 26 16.99 -10.90 -12.50
CA ASN A 26 15.67 -10.91 -13.13
C ASN A 26 14.59 -11.45 -12.18
N LEU A 27 14.92 -11.67 -10.89
CA LEU A 27 13.96 -12.20 -9.91
C LEU A 27 12.83 -11.22 -9.66
N TRP A 28 13.12 -9.91 -9.64
CA TRP A 28 12.16 -8.86 -9.33
C TRP A 28 12.00 -7.92 -10.52
N GLY A 29 10.78 -7.43 -10.73
CA GLY A 29 10.54 -6.28 -11.58
C GLY A 29 11.04 -4.98 -10.95
N ALA A 30 11.24 -3.96 -11.79
CA ALA A 30 11.57 -2.62 -11.30
C ALA A 30 10.41 -2.04 -10.47
N TYR A 31 10.71 -1.04 -9.63
CA TYR A 31 9.70 -0.30 -8.90
C TYR A 31 9.97 1.20 -8.98
N LYS A 32 8.93 1.98 -8.73
CA LYS A 32 9.02 3.43 -8.55
C LYS A 32 8.09 3.88 -7.44
N THR A 33 8.62 4.61 -6.48
CA THR A 33 7.84 5.25 -5.41
C THR A 33 7.54 6.69 -5.78
N PHE A 34 6.30 7.12 -5.54
CA PHE A 34 5.79 8.43 -5.90
C PHE A 34 5.34 9.20 -4.68
N GLU A 35 5.51 10.52 -4.71
CA GLU A 35 4.73 11.40 -3.84
C GLU A 35 3.25 11.24 -4.17
N ILE A 36 2.38 11.29 -3.16
CA ILE A 36 0.94 11.08 -3.36
C ILE A 36 0.36 12.11 -4.34
N ASP A 37 0.89 13.34 -4.33
CA ASP A 37 0.44 14.44 -5.18
C ASP A 37 0.82 14.26 -6.67
N ASP A 38 1.79 13.38 -6.97
CA ASP A 38 2.19 13.04 -8.35
C ASP A 38 1.29 11.95 -8.97
N ILE A 39 0.46 11.29 -8.17
CA ILE A 39 -0.43 10.22 -8.64
C ILE A 39 -1.71 10.83 -9.24
N PRO A 40 -2.20 10.32 -10.38
CA PRO A 40 -3.49 10.73 -10.94
C PRO A 40 -4.60 10.69 -9.87
N PRO A 41 -5.37 11.79 -9.65
CA PRO A 41 -6.35 11.85 -8.58
C PRO A 41 -7.41 10.74 -8.62
N VAL A 42 -7.72 10.22 -9.82
CA VAL A 42 -8.65 9.10 -10.00
C VAL A 42 -8.15 7.82 -9.34
N VAL A 43 -6.85 7.54 -9.37
CA VAL A 43 -6.22 6.37 -8.73
C VAL A 43 -6.32 6.50 -7.22
N VAL A 44 -5.88 7.64 -6.66
CA VAL A 44 -5.92 7.88 -5.22
C VAL A 44 -7.35 7.81 -4.67
N LYS A 45 -8.30 8.48 -5.33
CA LYS A 45 -9.72 8.45 -4.90
C LYS A 45 -10.31 7.06 -4.96
N THR A 46 -9.99 6.28 -6.00
CA THR A 46 -10.46 4.90 -6.15
C THR A 46 -9.88 4.00 -5.07
N ALA A 47 -8.57 4.12 -4.77
CA ALA A 47 -7.91 3.37 -3.71
C ALA A 47 -8.54 3.62 -2.34
N VAL A 48 -8.69 4.89 -1.96
CA VAL A 48 -9.29 5.27 -0.68
C VAL A 48 -10.73 4.77 -0.58
N ARG A 49 -11.51 4.89 -1.66
CA ARG A 49 -12.89 4.45 -1.67
C ARG A 49 -13.01 2.92 -1.57
N ALA A 50 -12.10 2.16 -2.19
CA ALA A 50 -12.04 0.71 -2.04
C ALA A 50 -11.67 0.28 -0.62
N ALA A 51 -10.62 0.88 -0.04
CA ALA A 51 -10.20 0.59 1.33
C ALA A 51 -11.31 0.87 2.36
N ASN A 52 -12.03 1.99 2.21
CA ASN A 52 -13.13 2.36 3.11
C ASN A 52 -14.32 1.41 3.07
N LEU A 53 -14.46 0.56 2.04
CA LEU A 53 -15.50 -0.48 2.02
C LEU A 53 -15.12 -1.67 2.92
N ILE A 54 -13.83 -1.85 3.22
CA ILE A 54 -13.34 -2.95 4.06
C ILE A 54 -13.31 -2.54 5.53
N GLY A 55 -12.78 -1.35 5.84
CA GLY A 55 -12.70 -0.87 7.21
C GLY A 55 -11.84 0.37 7.39
N ASP A 56 -11.39 0.60 8.62
CA ASP A 56 -10.58 1.74 9.04
C ASP A 56 -9.13 1.36 9.43
N GLY A 57 -8.67 0.18 8.99
CA GLY A 57 -7.32 -0.34 9.17
C GLY A 57 -6.27 0.23 8.21
N LEU A 58 -5.14 -0.47 8.10
CA LEU A 58 -4.12 -0.23 7.07
C LEU A 58 -4.42 -1.15 5.89
N TYR A 59 -4.67 -0.57 4.72
CA TYR A 59 -4.93 -1.34 3.50
C TYR A 59 -4.02 -0.89 2.38
N GLY A 60 -3.50 -1.86 1.61
CA GLY A 60 -2.95 -1.63 0.27
C GLY A 60 -4.04 -1.89 -0.76
N VAL A 61 -4.07 -1.10 -1.83
CA VAL A 61 -5.03 -1.29 -2.92
C VAL A 61 -4.28 -1.29 -4.23
N ASP A 62 -4.33 -2.42 -4.91
CA ASP A 62 -3.69 -2.59 -6.21
C ASP A 62 -4.63 -2.06 -7.29
N ILE A 63 -4.12 -1.12 -8.08
CA ILE A 63 -4.89 -0.44 -9.11
C ILE A 63 -4.18 -0.55 -10.45
N LYS A 64 -4.95 -0.89 -11.49
CA LYS A 64 -4.56 -0.66 -12.87
C LYS A 64 -5.21 0.61 -13.40
N GLU A 65 -4.39 1.51 -13.92
CA GLU A 65 -4.88 2.66 -14.68
C GLU A 65 -4.82 2.35 -16.19
N VAL A 66 -5.92 2.57 -16.89
CA VAL A 66 -6.04 2.42 -18.36
C VAL A 66 -6.93 3.54 -18.88
N ASP A 67 -6.42 4.33 -19.83
CA ASP A 67 -7.14 5.41 -20.52
C ASP A 67 -7.83 6.42 -19.57
N GLY A 68 -7.14 6.83 -18.51
CA GLY A 68 -7.62 7.74 -17.49
C GLY A 68 -8.58 7.10 -16.47
N LYS A 69 -8.78 5.78 -16.51
CA LYS A 69 -9.69 5.05 -15.62
C LYS A 69 -8.93 4.13 -14.70
N ALA A 70 -9.27 4.19 -13.41
CA ALA A 70 -8.70 3.33 -12.38
C ALA A 70 -9.59 2.10 -12.14
N TYR A 71 -8.98 0.91 -12.18
CA TYR A 71 -9.61 -0.38 -11.90
C TYR A 71 -8.93 -1.01 -10.69
N VAL A 72 -9.71 -1.38 -9.68
CA VAL A 72 -9.22 -2.11 -8.51
C VAL A 72 -8.97 -3.56 -8.91
N ILE A 73 -7.79 -4.07 -8.57
CA ILE A 73 -7.42 -5.47 -8.75
C ILE A 73 -7.59 -6.22 -7.43
N GLU A 74 -6.99 -5.69 -6.35
CA GLU A 74 -6.93 -6.34 -5.04
C GLU A 74 -6.96 -5.29 -3.92
N VAL A 75 -7.45 -5.69 -2.74
CA VAL A 75 -7.33 -4.93 -1.49
C VAL A 75 -6.67 -5.84 -0.44
N ASN A 76 -5.49 -5.46 0.01
CA ASN A 76 -4.66 -6.18 0.97
C ASN A 76 -4.82 -5.55 2.36
N ASP A 77 -5.16 -6.35 3.38
CA ASP A 77 -5.34 -5.92 4.78
C ASP A 77 -4.02 -5.83 5.57
N ASN A 78 -2.94 -6.38 5.02
CA ASN A 78 -1.58 -6.24 5.52
C ASN A 78 -0.63 -5.99 4.34
N PRO A 79 -0.62 -4.78 3.76
CA PRO A 79 0.27 -4.48 2.65
C PRO A 79 1.74 -4.52 3.08
N ASN A 80 2.61 -4.80 2.11
CA ASN A 80 4.05 -4.69 2.29
C ASN A 80 4.46 -3.25 2.64
N ILE A 81 5.51 -3.16 3.45
CA ILE A 81 6.26 -1.92 3.71
C ILE A 81 7.73 -2.31 3.71
N ASP A 82 8.29 -2.44 2.52
CA ASP A 82 9.66 -2.88 2.30
C ASP A 82 10.64 -1.69 2.36
N LEU A 83 11.81 -1.94 2.95
CA LEU A 83 12.85 -0.92 3.13
C LEU A 83 13.35 -0.39 1.78
N GLY A 84 13.25 0.92 1.58
CA GLY A 84 13.66 1.61 0.37
C GLY A 84 12.65 1.52 -0.78
N ILE A 85 11.45 0.98 -0.54
CA ILE A 85 10.35 0.90 -1.51
C ILE A 85 9.18 1.75 -1.02
N GLU A 86 8.25 1.19 -0.23
CA GLU A 86 7.09 1.94 0.29
C GLU A 86 7.50 3.02 1.28
N ASP A 87 8.58 2.80 2.05
CA ASP A 87 9.11 3.77 3.00
C ASP A 87 10.12 4.76 2.40
N GLN A 88 10.40 4.68 1.09
CA GLN A 88 11.47 5.44 0.44
C GLN A 88 11.38 6.96 0.68
N LEU A 89 10.16 7.51 0.67
CA LEU A 89 9.91 8.96 0.79
C LEU A 89 9.72 9.38 2.25
N LEU A 90 8.73 8.82 2.94
CA LEU A 90 8.40 9.19 4.32
C LEU A 90 9.39 8.63 5.36
N LYS A 91 10.09 7.53 5.05
CA LYS A 91 11.07 6.89 5.95
C LYS A 91 10.46 6.65 7.34
N ASN A 92 11.18 7.07 8.39
CA ASN A 92 10.75 7.00 9.79
C ASN A 92 9.36 7.61 10.06
N GLU A 93 8.93 8.60 9.27
CA GLU A 93 7.62 9.23 9.45
C GLU A 93 6.46 8.30 9.09
N LEU A 94 6.63 7.40 8.12
CA LEU A 94 5.63 6.38 7.78
C LEU A 94 5.32 5.53 9.02
N TYR A 95 6.38 4.99 9.63
CA TYR A 95 6.27 4.14 10.81
C TYR A 95 5.70 4.89 12.02
N ARG A 96 6.09 6.16 12.24
CA ARG A 96 5.49 6.99 13.30
C ARG A 96 3.99 7.14 13.12
N ARG A 97 3.52 7.45 11.90
CA ARG A 97 2.09 7.57 11.59
C ARG A 97 1.36 6.25 11.82
N LEU A 98 1.94 5.13 11.40
CA LEU A 98 1.36 3.81 11.59
C LEU A 98 1.25 3.45 13.08
N ILE A 99 2.32 3.61 13.86
CA ILE A 99 2.33 3.33 15.30
C ILE A 99 1.34 4.25 16.04
N GLN A 100 1.31 5.53 15.70
CA GLN A 100 0.36 6.48 16.29
C GLN A 100 -1.09 6.08 16.00
N SER A 101 -1.37 5.62 14.78
CA SER A 101 -2.68 5.11 14.34
C SER A 101 -3.11 3.90 15.16
N LEU A 102 -2.23 2.92 15.35
CA LEU A 102 -2.48 1.72 16.17
C LEU A 102 -2.68 2.07 17.65
N MET A 103 -1.78 2.88 18.22
CA MET A 103 -1.84 3.30 19.62
C MET A 103 -3.15 4.03 19.95
N THR A 104 -3.60 4.89 19.04
CA THR A 104 -4.87 5.61 19.20
C THR A 104 -6.05 4.64 19.25
N ARG A 105 -6.10 3.66 18.35
CA ARG A 105 -7.18 2.65 18.33
C ARG A 105 -7.18 1.76 19.57
N ILE A 106 -6.00 1.32 20.03
CA ILE A 106 -5.88 0.54 21.27
C ILE A 106 -6.42 1.32 22.46
N LYS A 107 -6.10 2.61 22.58
CA LYS A 107 -6.62 3.48 23.65
C LYS A 107 -8.15 3.57 23.58
N VAL A 108 -8.70 3.86 22.40
CA VAL A 108 -10.16 3.95 22.20
C VAL A 108 -10.86 2.63 22.55
N ALA A 109 -10.36 1.51 22.06
CA ALA A 109 -10.94 0.18 22.33
C ALA A 109 -10.93 -0.15 23.83
N ARG A 110 -9.82 0.16 24.52
CA ARG A 110 -9.67 -0.02 25.97
C ARG A 110 -10.65 0.86 26.75
N ASP A 111 -10.78 2.12 26.36
CA ASP A 111 -11.63 3.08 27.08
C ASP A 111 -13.12 2.73 26.90
N ILE A 112 -13.53 2.30 25.69
CA ILE A 112 -14.88 1.75 25.44
C ILE A 112 -15.13 0.50 26.29
N SER A 113 -14.14 -0.40 26.38
CA SER A 113 -14.28 -1.62 27.19
C SER A 113 -14.48 -1.33 28.68
N ARG A 114 -13.87 -0.26 29.20
CA ARG A 114 -14.02 0.19 30.59
C ARG A 114 -15.38 0.83 30.88
N LEU A 115 -15.99 1.49 29.90
CA LEU A 115 -17.31 2.12 30.04
C LEU A 115 -18.48 1.12 29.91
N ARG A 116 -18.22 -0.08 29.40
CA ARG A 116 -19.19 -1.17 29.26
C ARG A 116 -19.22 -2.15 30.45
N LEU A 117 -18.38 -1.91 31.46
CA LEU A 117 -18.38 -2.58 32.77
C LEU A 117 -19.06 -1.68 33.80
#